data_AF-A0A644ZZI6-F1
#
_entry.id   AF-A0A644ZZI6-F1
#
_cell.length_a   1.000
_cell.length_b   1.000
_cell.length_c   1.000
_cell.angle_alpha   90.00
_cell.angle_beta   90.00
_cell.angle_gamma   90.00
#
_symmetry.space_group_name_H-M   'P 1'
#
loop_
_entity.id
_entity.type
_entity.pdbx_description
1 polymer ?
#
loop_
_entity_poly.entity_id
_entity_poly.type
_entity_poly.pdbx_seq_one_letter_code
_entity_poly.pdbx_strand_id
1 'polypeptide(L)' 'MSESHLYSSAFVVDKEVDGEGKSVFVLNGAGWGHGVGLCQIGAAVMGEKGYGYNQILLHYFVGASVEKRY' A
#
# COMPACT_ATOMS: atom_id res chain seq x y z
N MET A 1 2.76 0.72 19.12
CA MET A 1 3.35 1.39 17.93
C MET A 1 3.14 2.89 18.10
N SER A 2 4.06 3.74 17.64
CA SER A 2 3.86 5.20 17.72
C SER A 2 2.68 5.60 16.85
N GLU A 3 1.83 6.50 17.33
CA GLU A 3 0.73 7.09 16.57
C GLU A 3 1.23 7.98 15.41
N SER A 4 2.51 8.35 15.41
CA SER A 4 3.13 9.22 14.40
C SER A 4 3.88 8.48 13.28
N HIS A 5 3.83 7.15 13.23
CA HIS A 5 4.50 6.41 12.16
C HIS A 5 3.75 6.54 10.84
N LEU A 6 4.50 6.77 9.76
CA LEU A 6 3.95 6.71 8.42
C LEU A 6 3.61 5.26 8.04
N TYR A 7 2.47 5.08 7.38
CA TYR A 7 2.02 3.77 6.92
C TYR A 7 2.87 3.20 5.77
N SER A 8 3.58 4.05 5.03
CA SER A 8 4.42 3.65 3.90
C SER A 8 5.53 4.70 3.65
N SER A 9 6.39 4.44 2.66
CA SER A 9 7.35 5.43 2.14
C SER A 9 6.75 6.38 1.10
N ALA A 10 5.49 6.20 0.72
CA ALA A 10 4.77 7.06 -0.21
C ALA A 10 4.05 8.16 0.58
N PHE A 11 4.65 9.35 0.63
CA PHE A 11 4.05 10.52 1.27
C PHE A 11 4.41 11.81 0.53
N VAL A 12 3.61 12.84 0.73
CA VAL A 12 3.91 14.23 0.34
C VAL A 12 4.08 15.09 1.58
N VAL A 13 4.81 16.19 1.45
CA VAL A 13 5.10 17.11 2.55
C VAL A 13 4.47 18.46 2.25
N ASP A 14 3.58 18.89 3.12
CA ASP A 14 2.99 20.22 3.10
C ASP A 14 3.60 21.06 4.23
N LYS A 15 3.87 22.33 3.94
CA LYS A 15 4.35 23.28 4.93
C LYS A 15 3.22 24.23 5.28
N GLU A 16 2.90 24.30 6.57
CA GLU A 16 1.86 25.14 7.13
C GLU A 16 2.45 26.07 8.20
N VAL A 17 1.65 27.06 8.60
CA VAL A 17 1.95 27.91 9.75
C VAL A 17 0.80 27.75 10.72
N ASP A 18 1.09 27.39 11.96
CA ASP A 18 0.06 27.23 12.99
C ASP A 18 -0.47 28.59 13.50
N GLY A 19 -1.48 28.55 14.37
CA GLY A 19 -2.09 29.74 14.95
C GLY A 19 -1.14 30.61 15.80
N GLU A 20 0.04 30.10 16.13
CA GLU A 20 1.09 30.79 16.91
C GLU A 20 2.22 31.33 16.01
N GLY A 21 2.11 31.18 14.69
CA GLY A 21 3.10 31.67 13.73
C GLY A 21 4.29 30.73 13.52
N LYS A 22 4.25 29.49 14.04
CA LYS A 22 5.33 28.51 13.90
C LYS A 22 5.12 27.69 12.62
N SER A 23 6.23 27.39 11.93
CA SER A 23 6.21 26.50 10.78
C SER A 23 5.95 25.05 11.21
N VAL A 24 4.93 24.43 10.61
CA VAL A 24 4.55 23.04 10.78
C VAL A 24 4.75 22.30 9.46
N PHE A 25 5.18 21.04 9.53
CA PHE A 25 5.25 20.14 8.38
C PHE A 25 4.22 19.04 8.56
N VAL A 26 3.32 18.91 7.59
CA VAL A 26 2.32 17.85 7.53
C VAL A 26 2.79 16.81 6.52
N LEU A 27 2.93 15.55 6.97
CA LEU A 27 3.32 14.44 6.12
C LEU A 27 2.08 13.63 5.77
N ASN A 28 1.59 13.79 4.55
CA ASN A 28 0.41 13.11 4.05
C ASN A 28 0.82 11.79 3.38
N GLY A 29 0.63 10.67 4.07
CA GLY A 29 0.95 9.33 3.57
C GLY A 29 -0.11 8.72 2.65
N ALA A 30 0.28 7.76 1.83
CA ALA A 30 -0.60 6.99 0.96
C ALA A 30 -0.26 5.48 0.98
N GLY A 31 -1.28 4.64 1.03
CA GLY A 31 -1.12 3.18 1.12
C GLY A 31 -0.53 2.71 2.46
N TRP A 32 -0.38 1.39 2.60
CA TRP A 32 0.18 0.77 3.80
C TRP A 32 1.09 -0.40 3.42
N GLY A 33 2.35 -0.34 3.86
CA GLY A 33 3.39 -1.32 3.56
C GLY A 33 4.42 -0.82 2.56
N HIS A 34 5.29 -1.73 2.09
CA HIS A 34 6.42 -1.39 1.23
C HIS A 34 6.10 -1.33 -0.27
N GLY A 35 4.87 -1.66 -0.67
CA GLY A 35 4.39 -1.48 -2.06
C GLY A 35 4.99 -2.43 -3.10
N VAL A 36 5.56 -3.58 -2.70
CA VAL A 36 6.15 -4.56 -3.62
C VAL A 36 5.38 -5.89 -3.55
N GLY A 37 5.11 -6.49 -4.71
CA GLY A 37 4.40 -7.76 -4.81
C GLY A 37 2.89 -7.59 -4.65
N LEU A 38 2.28 -8.41 -3.79
CA LEU A 38 0.83 -8.53 -3.69
C LEU A 38 0.21 -7.48 -2.76
N CYS A 39 -0.65 -6.62 -3.31
CA CYS A 39 -1.53 -5.76 -2.50
C CYS A 39 -2.69 -6.59 -1.94
N GLN A 40 -2.75 -6.78 -0.62
CA GLN A 40 -3.74 -7.62 0.04
C GLN A 40 -5.18 -7.13 -0.20
N ILE A 41 -5.42 -5.83 -0.06
CA ILE A 41 -6.75 -5.24 -0.31
C ILE A 41 -7.13 -5.39 -1.78
N GLY A 42 -6.19 -5.14 -2.69
CA GLY A 42 -6.43 -5.33 -4.12
C GLY A 42 -6.74 -6.79 -4.47
N ALA A 43 -6.02 -7.75 -3.88
CA ALA A 43 -6.30 -9.18 -4.03
C ALA A 43 -7.70 -9.56 -3.51
N ALA A 44 -8.10 -9.04 -2.35
CA ALA A 44 -9.45 -9.25 -1.81
C ALA A 44 -10.54 -8.72 -2.76
N VAL A 45 -10.39 -7.48 -3.26
CA VAL A 45 -11.33 -6.88 -4.24
C VAL A 45 -11.37 -7.67 -5.54
N MET A 46 -10.24 -8.19 -6.02
CA MET A 46 -10.24 -9.08 -7.18
C MET A 46 -10.99 -10.39 -6.88
N GLY A 47 -10.83 -10.97 -5.69
CA GLY A 47 -11.62 -12.12 -5.25
C GLY A 47 -13.13 -11.86 -5.27
N GLU A 48 -13.56 -10.72 -4.70
CA GLU A 48 -14.98 -10.29 -4.71
C GLU A 48 -15.52 -10.09 -6.14
N LYS A 49 -14.66 -9.71 -7.09
CA LYS A 49 -15.00 -9.59 -8.51
C LYS A 49 -14.96 -10.93 -9.27
N GLY A 50 -14.70 -12.04 -8.59
CA GLY A 50 -14.72 -13.39 -9.17
C GLY A 50 -13.42 -13.85 -9.83
N TYR A 51 -12.31 -13.13 -9.65
CA TYR A 51 -11.02 -13.56 -10.18
C TYR A 51 -10.49 -14.75 -9.35
N GLY A 52 -10.03 -15.79 -10.04
CA GLY A 52 -9.38 -16.92 -9.39
C GLY A 52 -8.03 -16.55 -8.78
N TYR A 53 -7.59 -17.28 -7.75
CA TYR A 53 -6.32 -17.02 -7.06
C TYR A 53 -5.13 -16.98 -8.02
N ASN A 54 -5.13 -17.82 -9.06
CA ASN A 54 -4.08 -17.85 -10.09
C ASN A 54 -4.04 -16.54 -10.89
N GLN A 55 -5.19 -15.97 -11.27
CA GLN A 55 -5.26 -14.68 -11.96
C GLN A 55 -4.77 -13.54 -11.08
N ILE A 56 -5.11 -13.58 -9.78
CA ILE A 56 -4.65 -12.59 -8.81
C ILE A 56 -3.13 -12.67 -8.64
N LEU A 57 -2.58 -13.86 -8.46
CA LEU A 57 -1.13 -14.03 -8.30
C LEU A 57 -0.37 -13.60 -9.56
N LEU A 58 -0.84 -13.97 -10.75
CA LEU A 58 -0.18 -13.60 -12.01
C LEU A 58 -0.31 -12.10 -12.35
N HIS A 59 -1.29 -11.41 -11.77
CA HIS A 59 -1.38 -9.95 -11.85
C HIS A 59 -0.27 -9.25 -11.05
N TYR A 60 0.01 -9.73 -9.83
CA TYR A 60 1.02 -9.12 -8.94
C TYR A 60 2.45 -9.64 -9.17
N PHE A 61 2.61 -10.85 -9.69
CA PHE A 61 3.89 -11.51 -9.92
C PHE A 61 4.05 -11.83 -11.40
N VAL A 62 4.41 -10.81 -12.20
CA VAL A 62 4.55 -10.92 -13.65
C VAL A 62 5.63 -11.95 -14.00
N GLY A 63 5.28 -12.90 -14.87
CA GLY A 63 6.18 -13.97 -15.31
C GLY A 63 6.30 -15.15 -14.33
N ALA A 64 5.56 -15.16 -13.22
CA ALA A 64 5.51 -16.30 -12.32
C ALA A 64 4.70 -17.48 -12.89
N SER A 65 4.88 -18.66 -12.30
CA SER A 65 4.07 -19.85 -12.58
C SER A 65 3.60 -20.48 -11.27
N VAL A 66 2.38 -21.00 -11.25
CA VAL A 66 1.83 -21.74 -10.10
C VAL A 66 2.13 -23.22 -10.27
N GLU A 67 2.79 -23.82 -9.29
CA GLU A 67 3.17 -25.24 -9.29
C GLU A 67 2.58 -25.93 -8.05
N LYS A 68 1.95 -27.11 -8.24
CA LYS A 68 1.55 -27.98 -7.14
C LYS A 68 2.71 -28.91 -6.80
N ARG A 69 3.22 -28.83 -5.56
CA ARG A 69 4.42 -29.59 -5.14
C ARG A 69 4.14 -30.91 -4.43
N TYR A 70 2.91 -31.16 -4.02
CA TYR A 70 2.45 -32.40 -3.36
C TYR A 70 0.93 -32.52 -3.51
#